data_AF-A0A392LZD0-F1
#
_entry.id   AF-A0A392LZD0-F1
#
_cell.length_a   1.000
_cell.length_b   1.000
_cell.length_c   1.000
_cell.angle_alpha   90.00
_cell.angle_beta   90.00
_cell.angle_gamma   90.00
#
_symmetry.space_group_name_H-M   'P 1'
#
loop_
_entity.id
_entity.type
_entity.pdbx_description
1 polymer ?
#
loop_
_entity_poly.entity_id
_entity_poly.type
_entity_poly.pdbx_seq_one_letter_code
_entity_poly.pdbx_strand_id
1 'polypeptide(L)' 'MNYNLVDPPLVNTMAVPKNGWAAIRFVATNPGVWFMHCHLERHLTWGMKTVFIVKNGKSLKEKIMPPPPDMPPC' A
#
# COMPACT_ATOMS: atom_id res chain seq x y z
N MET A 1 19.76 -15.44 3.90
CA MET A 1 18.40 -14.93 4.19
C MET A 1 17.42 -16.04 3.87
N ASN A 2 16.61 -16.47 4.84
CA ASN A 2 15.68 -17.60 4.72
C ASN A 2 14.25 -17.06 4.54
N TYR A 3 13.88 -16.64 3.33
CA TYR A 3 12.53 -16.17 3.04
C TYR A 3 11.57 -17.34 2.79
N ASN A 4 10.32 -17.24 3.26
CA ASN A 4 9.25 -18.13 2.84
C ASN A 4 8.75 -17.69 1.45
N LEU A 5 9.03 -18.50 0.43
CA LEU A 5 8.62 -18.27 -0.96
C LEU A 5 7.55 -19.26 -1.44
N VAL A 6 7.06 -20.15 -0.57
CA VAL A 6 6.09 -21.20 -0.91
C VAL A 6 4.69 -20.77 -0.47
N ASP A 7 4.54 -20.40 0.80
CA ASP A 7 3.26 -20.09 1.43
C ASP A 7 3.32 -18.93 2.45
N PRO A 8 3.91 -17.77 2.10
CA PRO A 8 3.88 -16.61 3.00
C PRO A 8 2.43 -16.15 3.23
N PRO A 9 2.09 -15.66 4.43
CA PRO A 9 0.75 -15.17 4.71
C PRO A 9 0.40 -13.95 3.84
N LEU A 10 -0.78 -13.99 3.21
CA LEU A 10 -1.33 -12.87 2.44
C LEU A 10 -2.13 -11.97 3.37
N VAL A 11 -1.63 -10.76 3.63
CA VAL A 11 -2.26 -9.79 4.55
C VAL A 11 -2.15 -8.37 4.02
N ASN A 12 -2.94 -7.47 4.59
CA ASN A 12 -2.87 -6.02 4.33
C ASN A 12 -2.03 -5.25 5.38
N THR A 13 -1.87 -5.81 6.58
CA THR A 13 -1.15 -5.20 7.70
C THR A 13 -0.20 -6.23 8.30
N MET A 14 1.07 -5.87 8.44
CA MET A 14 2.10 -6.73 9.04
C MET A 14 2.71 -6.04 10.26
N ALA A 15 2.73 -6.75 11.39
CA ALA A 15 3.46 -6.28 12.57
C ALA A 15 4.96 -6.46 12.35
N VAL A 16 5.72 -5.37 12.38
CA VAL A 16 7.18 -5.44 12.42
C VAL A 16 7.61 -5.80 13.84
N PRO A 17 8.39 -6.88 14.05
CA PRO A 17 8.84 -7.25 15.38
C PRO A 17 9.62 -6.12 16.07
N LYS A 18 9.51 -6.01 17.40
CA LYS A 18 10.26 -5.02 18.18
C LYS A 18 11.77 -5.23 17.94
N ASN A 19 12.47 -4.16 17.58
CA ASN A 19 13.90 -4.18 17.24
C ASN A 19 14.27 -5.19 16.14
N GLY A 20 13.32 -5.51 15.25
CA GLY A 20 13.51 -6.47 14.16
C GLY A 20 13.09 -5.91 12.80
N TRP A 21 12.87 -6.79 11.85
CA TRP A 21 12.46 -6.46 10.48
C TRP A 21 11.40 -7.44 9.98
N ALA A 22 10.62 -7.01 8.99
CA ALA A 22 9.74 -7.85 8.21
C ALA A 22 9.94 -7.50 6.74
N ALA A 23 9.92 -8.52 5.86
CA ALA A 23 9.99 -8.32 4.42
C ALA A 23 8.62 -8.67 3.80
N ILE A 24 8.09 -7.77 2.98
CA ILE A 24 6.85 -7.97 2.23
C ILE A 24 7.13 -7.90 0.73
N ARG A 25 6.27 -8.54 -0.06
CA ARG A 25 6.28 -8.45 -1.53
C ARG A 25 4.85 -8.34 -2.04
N PHE A 26 4.65 -7.48 -3.02
CA PHE A 26 3.40 -7.36 -3.76
C PHE A 26 3.71 -6.97 -5.20
N VAL A 27 2.74 -7.17 -6.10
CA VAL A 27 2.81 -6.67 -7.48
C VAL A 27 1.89 -5.46 -7.58
N ALA A 28 2.45 -4.32 -8.02
CA ALA A 28 1.71 -3.07 -8.14
C ALA A 28 0.86 -3.03 -9.44
N THR A 29 -0.17 -3.87 -9.52
CA THR A 29 -1.08 -3.96 -10.68
C THR A 29 -2.37 -3.14 -10.54
N ASN A 30 -2.46 -2.30 -9.51
CA ASN A 30 -3.66 -1.51 -9.21
C ASN A 30 -3.37 0.01 -9.33
N PRO A 31 -3.66 0.66 -10.48
CA PRO A 31 -3.39 2.07 -10.71
C PRO A 31 -4.16 2.96 -9.72
N GLY A 32 -3.46 3.91 -9.12
CA GLY A 32 -4.05 4.74 -8.07
C GLY A 32 -3.01 5.39 -7.17
N VAL A 33 -3.52 6.00 -6.11
CA VAL A 33 -2.74 6.64 -5.04
C VAL A 33 -3.04 5.88 -3.75
N TRP A 34 -2.09 5.09 -3.27
CA TRP A 34 -2.27 4.13 -2.18
C TRP A 34 -1.54 4.55 -0.91
N PHE A 35 -2.27 4.67 0.19
CA PHE A 35 -1.73 5.11 1.46
C PHE A 35 -1.13 3.93 2.26
N MET A 36 0.13 4.05 2.66
CA MET A 36 0.81 3.08 3.52
C MET A 36 1.30 3.77 4.79
N HIS A 37 0.92 3.25 5.96
CA HIS A 37 1.26 3.88 7.23
C HIS A 37 1.34 2.89 8.38
N CYS A 38 1.90 3.34 9.51
CA CYS A 38 1.71 2.65 10.77
C CYS A 38 0.25 2.77 11.22
N HIS A 39 -0.40 1.66 11.54
CA HIS A 39 -1.81 1.62 11.95
C HIS A 39 -2.04 2.06 13.41
N LEU A 40 -1.07 2.72 14.03
CA LEU A 40 -1.26 3.42 15.30
C LEU A 40 -1.52 4.89 14.99
N GLU A 41 -2.72 5.37 15.29
CA GLU A 41 -3.23 6.71 14.95
C GLU A 41 -2.26 7.82 15.38
N ARG A 42 -1.64 7.63 16.54
CA ARG A 42 -0.60 8.52 17.05
C ARG A 42 0.62 8.57 16.10
N HIS A 43 1.11 7.43 15.64
CA HIS A 43 2.25 7.39 14.71
C HIS A 43 1.87 7.85 13.30
N LEU A 44 0.63 7.56 12.87
CA LEU A 44 0.07 8.06 11.61
C LEU A 44 0.05 9.59 11.56
N THR A 45 -0.48 10.23 12.60
CA THR A 45 -0.54 11.69 12.72
C THR A 45 0.84 12.34 12.90
N TRP A 46 1.79 11.64 13.53
CA TRP A 46 3.18 12.08 13.63
C TRP A 46 4.00 11.94 12.35
N GLY A 47 3.45 11.32 11.30
CA GLY A 47 4.08 11.28 9.98
C GLY A 47 4.73 9.95 9.60
N MET A 48 4.49 8.87 10.35
CA MET A 48 4.94 7.52 9.95
C MET A 48 4.03 6.94 8.85
N LYS A 49 4.09 7.58 7.68
CA LYS A 49 3.24 7.33 6.52
C LYS A 49 3.96 7.67 5.22
N THR A 50 3.54 7.02 4.15
CA THR A 50 3.97 7.31 2.78
C THR A 50 2.85 6.94 1.81
N VAL A 51 3.05 7.23 0.53
CA VAL A 51 2.08 7.00 -0.53
C VAL A 51 2.77 6.32 -1.71
N PHE A 52 2.12 5.31 -2.28
CA PHE A 52 2.50 4.75 -3.57
C PHE A 52 1.62 5.36 -4.67
N ILE A 53 2.26 5.91 -5.70
CA ILE A 53 1.57 6.29 -6.94
C ILE A 53 1.83 5.18 -7.96
N VAL A 54 0.80 4.38 -8.23
CA VAL A 54 0.84 3.33 -9.25
C VAL A 54 0.29 3.93 -10.54
N LYS A 55 1.16 4.07 -11.55
CA LYS A 55 0.79 4.67 -12.85
C LYS A 55 -0.11 3.74 -13.65
N ASN A 56 -0.84 4.33 -14.60
CA ASN A 56 -1.62 3.57 -15.57
C ASN A 56 -0.74 2.62 -16.39
N GLY A 57 -1.26 1.42 -16.63
CA GLY A 57 -0.70 0.43 -17.55
C GLY A 57 -1.13 0.67 -19.00
N LYS A 58 -0.93 -0.36 -19.82
CA LYS A 58 -1.21 -0.28 -21.26
C LYS A 58 -2.67 -0.59 -21.58
N SER A 59 -3.29 -1.51 -20.83
CA SER A 59 -4.67 -1.92 -21.08
C SER A 59 -5.68 -0.95 -20.44
N LEU A 60 -6.91 -0.93 -20.96
CA LEU A 60 -8.00 -0.13 -20.38
C LEU A 60 -8.33 -0.53 -18.93
N LYS A 61 -8.12 -1.79 -18.57
CA LYS A 61 -8.35 -2.31 -17.20
C LYS A 61 -7.25 -1.89 -16.22
N GLU A 62 -6.12 -1.42 -16.73
CA GLU A 62 -4.99 -0.89 -15.93
C GLU A 62 -4.98 0.64 -15.96
N LYS A 63 -6.15 1.29 -16.11
CA LYS A 63 -6.28 2.74 -15.98
C LYS A 63 -7.09 3.08 -14.74
N ILE A 64 -6.65 4.12 -14.04
CA ILE A 64 -7.44 4.72 -12.97
C ILE A 64 -8.77 5.24 -13.52
N MET A 65 -9.84 5.09 -12.74
CA MET A 65 -11.15 5.66 -13.05
C MET A 65 -11.10 7.20 -12.96
N PRO A 66 -11.92 7.92 -13.73
CA PRO A 66 -12.06 9.35 -13.55
C PRO A 66 -12.64 9.66 -12.15
N PRO A 67 -12.34 10.84 -11.57
CA PRO A 67 -12.94 11.27 -10.32
C PRO A 67 -14.47 11.31 -10.40
N PRO A 68 -15.20 10.86 -9.37
CA PRO A 68 -16.64 11.04 -9.28
C PRO A 68 -17.05 12.52 -9.29
N PRO A 69 -18.20 12.90 -9.88
CA PRO A 69 -18.65 14.30 -9.91
C PRO A 69 -18.95 14.92 -8.54
N ASP A 70 -19.21 14.09 -7.54
CA ASP A 70 -19.62 14.44 -6.17
C ASP A 70 -18.46 14.40 -5.16
N MET A 71 -17.21 14.45 -5.64
CA MET A 71 -16.04 14.50 -4.75
C MET A 71 -16.09 15.76 -3.86
N PRO A 72 -15.84 15.64 -2.54
CA PRO A 72 -15.74 16.80 -1.65
C PRO A 72 -14.67 17.80 -2.11
N PRO A 73 -14.89 19.12 -1.92
CA PRO A 73 -13.85 20.11 -2.17
C PRO A 73 -12.67 19.91 -1.20
N CYS A 74 -11.49 20.34 -1.64
CA CYS A 74 -10.29 20.38 -0.81
C CYS A 74 -10.41 21.35 0.36
#